data_AF-A0A382TLW7-F1
#
_entry.id   AF-A0A382TLW7-F1
#
_cell.length_a   1.000
_cell.length_b   1.000
_cell.length_c   1.000
_cell.angle_alpha   90.00
_cell.angle_beta   90.00
_cell.angle_gamma   90.00
#
_symmetry.space_group_name_H-M   'P 1'
#
loop_
_entity.id
_entity.type
_entity.pdbx_description
1 polymer ?
#
loop_
_entity_poly.entity_id
_entity_poly.type
_entity_poly.pdbx_seq_one_letter_code
_entity_poly.pdbx_strand_id
1 'polypeptide(L)'
;DSYGGCNGDCLDPNGNDDACGPPPTCADQGYFSCTEVDDGSECTYDFWVCDGYADCSTGLDEADCVPESCEDQGLADCGDGQCIPTSYWCDGSNEWGNAGWGPDCANGADENFDDCCAAGSYADDLCNPPANCEDESACNYGAEGDCEYAATGTDCDGNVLDGYHVDCVGVVTSDSYLGWIGDGYCDDGSWGVNYQCCDYKMDNGDCGDAVGCDGVASDCGGAVNDDCGECGGDNSTCADCAGVANGDSFLDCADSCTAASYLSWIGDGYCDDGSWGVDFVSCGDFNCDDGDCGTELIDG
;
A
#
# COMPACT_ATOMS: atom_id res chain seq x y z
N ASP A 1 32.55 -89.76 24.99
CA ASP A 1 31.37 -88.95 25.33
C ASP A 1 31.77 -87.51 25.49
N SER A 2 31.37 -86.72 24.48
CA SER A 2 31.67 -85.30 24.29
C SER A 2 30.54 -84.39 24.78
N TYR A 3 29.79 -84.79 25.80
CA TYR A 3 28.74 -83.95 26.39
C TYR A 3 28.66 -84.20 27.89
N GLY A 4 29.33 -83.33 28.64
CA GLY A 4 29.15 -83.13 30.07
C GLY A 4 29.36 -81.65 30.34
N GLY A 5 28.28 -80.88 30.31
CA GLY A 5 28.32 -79.46 30.66
C GLY A 5 28.82 -79.26 32.10
N CYS A 6 29.39 -78.10 32.36
CA CYS A 6 29.81 -77.66 33.69
C CYS A 6 28.57 -77.52 34.59
N ASN A 7 28.11 -78.61 35.21
CA ASN A 7 27.04 -78.60 36.21
C ASN A 7 27.58 -78.43 37.65
N GLY A 8 28.84 -77.98 37.80
CA GLY A 8 29.47 -77.81 39.12
C GLY A 8 30.08 -79.08 39.73
N ASP A 9 30.07 -80.23 39.03
CA ASP A 9 30.61 -81.50 39.56
C ASP A 9 31.96 -81.92 38.93
N CYS A 10 32.75 -81.00 38.36
CA CYS A 10 34.10 -81.30 37.87
C CYS A 10 35.09 -81.43 39.05
N LEU A 11 35.02 -82.55 39.77
CA LEU A 11 36.07 -82.95 40.70
C LEU A 11 37.14 -83.75 39.95
N ASP A 12 38.36 -83.21 39.91
CA ASP A 12 39.54 -83.99 39.55
C ASP A 12 39.86 -85.02 40.68
N PRO A 13 40.78 -85.98 40.46
CA PRO A 13 41.14 -86.98 41.48
C PRO A 13 41.74 -86.43 42.78
N ASN A 14 42.14 -85.16 42.82
CA ASN A 14 42.70 -84.45 43.97
C ASN A 14 41.70 -83.50 44.66
N GLY A 15 40.49 -83.35 44.11
CA GLY A 15 39.38 -82.62 44.73
C GLY A 15 39.53 -81.10 44.74
N ASN A 16 40.35 -80.53 43.86
CA ASN A 16 40.38 -79.09 43.59
C ASN A 16 39.86 -78.79 42.18
N ASP A 17 39.06 -77.74 42.06
CA ASP A 17 38.46 -77.22 40.82
C ASP A 17 39.47 -76.42 39.96
N ASP A 18 40.76 -76.45 40.33
CA ASP A 18 41.88 -75.69 39.75
C ASP A 18 42.19 -75.99 38.27
N ALA A 19 41.45 -76.90 37.63
CA ALA A 19 41.63 -77.28 36.22
C ALA A 19 40.49 -76.86 35.28
N CYS A 20 39.44 -76.22 35.79
CA CYS A 20 38.44 -75.59 34.93
C CYS A 20 38.97 -74.22 34.49
N GLY A 21 39.27 -74.07 33.19
CA GLY A 21 39.41 -72.73 32.62
C GLY A 21 38.13 -71.92 32.89
N PRO A 22 38.21 -70.59 32.96
CA PRO A 22 37.01 -69.77 33.10
C PRO A 22 35.98 -70.14 32.01
N PRO A 23 34.67 -70.09 32.31
CA PRO A 23 33.65 -70.29 31.28
C PRO A 23 33.91 -69.34 30.09
N PRO A 24 33.61 -69.76 28.85
CA PRO A 24 33.82 -68.91 27.69
C PRO A 24 32.98 -67.64 27.83
N THR A 25 33.57 -66.51 27.49
CA THR A 25 32.88 -65.21 27.48
C THR A 25 31.85 -65.16 26.34
N CYS A 26 30.94 -64.17 26.36
CA CYS A 26 30.07 -63.91 25.22
C CYS A 26 30.89 -63.54 23.98
N ALA A 27 31.96 -62.75 24.16
CA ALA A 27 32.90 -62.42 23.09
C ALA A 27 33.59 -63.66 22.47
N ASP A 28 33.99 -64.64 23.29
CA ASP A 28 34.58 -65.90 22.80
C ASP A 28 33.61 -66.73 21.93
N GLN A 29 32.32 -66.48 22.09
CA GLN A 29 31.23 -67.15 21.39
C GLN A 29 30.68 -66.32 20.22
N GLY A 30 31.16 -65.09 20.03
CA GLY A 30 30.69 -64.17 18.98
C GLY A 30 29.36 -63.50 19.28
N TYR A 31 29.08 -63.23 20.56
CA TYR A 31 27.86 -62.59 21.05
C TYR A 31 28.19 -61.34 21.87
N PHE A 32 27.22 -60.42 21.98
CA PHE A 32 27.26 -59.28 22.89
C PHE A 32 26.92 -59.73 24.32
N SER A 33 27.61 -59.17 25.31
CA SER A 33 27.37 -59.48 26.72
C SER A 33 26.25 -58.61 27.29
N CYS A 34 25.23 -59.23 27.86
CA CYS A 34 24.13 -58.55 28.54
C CYS A 34 24.45 -58.17 30.00
N THR A 35 25.72 -58.25 30.40
CA THR A 35 26.20 -57.93 31.75
C THR A 35 27.34 -56.92 31.71
N GLU A 36 27.51 -56.10 32.76
CA GLU A 36 28.59 -55.10 32.82
C GLU A 36 29.99 -55.72 32.79
N VAL A 37 30.11 -56.97 33.23
CA VAL A 37 31.32 -57.79 33.16
C VAL A 37 30.97 -59.00 32.33
N ASP A 38 31.67 -59.19 31.20
CA ASP A 38 31.50 -60.36 30.34
C ASP A 38 32.01 -61.63 31.03
N ASP A 39 31.08 -62.32 31.72
CA ASP A 39 31.29 -63.60 32.41
C ASP A 39 30.60 -64.77 31.69
N GLY A 40 30.05 -64.51 30.49
CA GLY A 40 29.32 -65.49 29.69
C GLY A 40 27.95 -65.91 30.26
N SER A 41 27.41 -65.21 31.26
CA SER A 41 26.16 -65.60 31.93
C SER A 41 24.89 -65.22 31.18
N GLU A 42 24.92 -64.17 30.36
CA GLU A 42 23.82 -63.74 29.49
C GLU A 42 24.38 -63.08 28.22
N CYS A 43 24.02 -63.62 27.06
CA CYS A 43 24.53 -63.15 25.76
C CYS A 43 23.40 -62.95 24.75
N THR A 44 23.54 -61.96 23.87
CA THR A 44 22.62 -61.65 22.77
C THR A 44 23.35 -61.57 21.42
N TYR A 45 22.62 -61.60 20.31
CA TYR A 45 23.23 -61.43 18.98
C TYR A 45 23.58 -59.97 18.74
N ASP A 46 24.69 -59.70 18.04
CA ASP A 46 25.11 -58.34 17.69
C ASP A 46 24.06 -57.53 16.91
N PHE A 47 23.13 -58.21 16.19
CA PHE A 47 22.06 -57.52 15.45
C PHE A 47 20.86 -57.10 16.33
N TRP A 48 20.77 -57.61 17.56
CA TRP A 48 19.79 -57.22 18.58
C TRP A 48 20.34 -56.13 19.51
N VAL A 49 21.57 -55.69 19.28
CA VAL A 49 22.11 -54.51 19.97
C VAL A 49 21.59 -53.27 19.26
N CYS A 50 20.93 -52.38 19.99
CA CYS A 50 20.35 -51.13 19.48
C CYS A 50 19.29 -51.30 18.39
N ASP A 51 18.49 -52.37 18.48
CA ASP A 51 17.39 -52.61 17.55
C ASP A 51 16.06 -51.97 18.00
N GLY A 52 16.08 -51.31 19.17
CA GLY A 52 14.96 -50.62 19.79
C GLY A 52 14.13 -51.50 20.72
N TYR A 53 14.52 -52.75 20.95
CA TYR A 53 13.88 -53.67 21.89
C TYR A 53 14.91 -54.17 22.92
N ALA A 54 14.51 -54.18 24.20
CA ALA A 54 15.35 -54.77 25.24
C ALA A 54 15.28 -56.30 25.14
N ASP A 55 16.32 -56.91 24.58
CA ASP A 55 16.54 -58.35 24.50
C ASP A 55 17.43 -58.87 25.64
N CYS A 56 18.30 -58.02 26.19
CA CYS A 56 18.97 -58.28 27.46
C CYS A 56 18.02 -58.07 28.65
N SER A 57 18.09 -58.95 29.65
CA SER A 57 17.32 -58.80 30.89
C SER A 57 17.65 -57.52 31.68
N THR A 58 18.87 -57.01 31.46
CA THR A 58 19.41 -55.75 32.01
C THR A 58 19.10 -54.53 31.14
N GLY A 59 18.69 -54.74 29.88
CA GLY A 59 18.54 -53.70 28.85
C GLY A 59 19.87 -53.09 28.38
N LEU A 60 21.02 -53.73 28.65
CA LEU A 60 22.34 -53.21 28.28
C LEU A 60 22.59 -53.14 26.77
N ASP A 61 21.90 -53.96 26.00
CA ASP A 61 21.84 -53.91 24.53
C ASP A 61 21.22 -52.63 23.97
N GLU A 62 20.41 -51.93 24.77
CA GLU A 62 19.74 -50.67 24.40
C GLU A 62 20.27 -49.45 25.19
N ALA A 63 21.26 -49.66 26.07
CA ALA A 63 21.69 -48.65 27.05
C ALA A 63 22.72 -47.64 26.50
N ASP A 64 23.51 -48.03 25.49
CA ASP A 64 24.58 -47.20 24.91
C ASP A 64 24.50 -47.14 23.38
N CYS A 65 23.28 -46.91 22.89
CA CYS A 65 23.03 -46.73 21.47
C CYS A 65 23.29 -45.29 21.08
N VAL A 66 24.20 -45.10 20.13
CA VAL A 66 24.33 -43.80 19.46
C VAL A 66 23.09 -43.64 18.58
N PRO A 67 22.30 -42.55 18.73
CA PRO A 67 21.19 -42.31 17.83
C PRO A 67 21.70 -42.23 16.39
N GLU A 68 20.98 -42.86 15.45
CA GLU A 68 21.32 -42.78 14.02
C GLU A 68 21.48 -41.31 13.62
N SER A 69 22.60 -41.00 12.98
CA SER A 69 22.83 -39.66 12.44
C SER A 69 21.90 -39.39 11.25
N CYS A 70 21.76 -38.12 10.86
CA CYS A 70 21.04 -37.81 9.61
C CYS A 70 21.71 -38.46 8.40
N GLU A 71 23.04 -38.61 8.41
CA GLU A 71 23.80 -39.29 7.35
C GLU A 71 23.43 -40.77 7.23
N ASP A 72 23.28 -41.48 8.35
CA ASP A 72 22.86 -42.89 8.38
C ASP A 72 21.47 -43.09 7.75
N GLN A 73 20.62 -42.08 7.87
CA GLN A 73 19.26 -42.06 7.32
C GLN A 73 19.20 -41.52 5.87
N GLY A 74 20.32 -41.09 5.30
CA GLY A 74 20.38 -40.45 3.98
C GLY A 74 19.71 -39.08 3.92
N LEU A 75 19.62 -38.40 5.05
CA LEU A 75 19.03 -37.07 5.23
C LEU A 75 20.12 -36.00 5.38
N ALA A 76 19.76 -34.74 5.12
CA ALA A 76 20.60 -33.59 5.42
C ALA A 76 20.43 -33.18 6.89
N ASP A 77 21.56 -32.89 7.56
CA ASP A 77 21.61 -32.43 8.95
C ASP A 77 21.55 -30.89 8.99
N CYS A 78 20.53 -30.34 9.65
CA CYS A 78 20.38 -28.91 9.86
C CYS A 78 21.40 -28.32 10.88
N GLY A 79 22.19 -29.17 11.55
CA GLY A 79 23.21 -28.78 12.52
C GLY A 79 22.69 -28.55 13.94
N ASP A 80 21.39 -28.76 14.17
CA ASP A 80 20.72 -28.66 15.46
C ASP A 80 19.98 -29.96 15.87
N GLY A 81 20.25 -31.05 15.13
CA GLY A 81 19.61 -32.35 15.33
C GLY A 81 18.31 -32.54 14.55
N GLN A 82 17.85 -31.53 13.80
CA GLN A 82 16.82 -31.72 12.79
C GLN A 82 17.42 -32.36 11.53
N CYS A 83 16.73 -33.38 10.99
CA CYS A 83 17.06 -33.97 9.70
C CYS A 83 15.95 -33.67 8.68
N ILE A 84 16.33 -33.28 7.46
CA ILE A 84 15.40 -33.06 6.33
C ILE A 84 15.81 -33.89 5.11
N PRO A 85 14.90 -34.20 4.17
CA PRO A 85 15.27 -34.80 2.90
C PRO A 85 16.35 -33.98 2.19
N THR A 86 17.36 -34.64 1.60
CA THR A 86 18.43 -33.96 0.86
C THR A 86 17.91 -33.13 -0.32
N SER A 87 16.74 -33.47 -0.87
CA SER A 87 16.08 -32.68 -1.91
C SER A 87 15.52 -31.34 -1.42
N TYR A 88 15.37 -31.17 -0.11
CA TYR A 88 14.87 -29.95 0.53
C TYR A 88 15.99 -29.02 0.94
N TRP A 89 17.24 -29.36 0.60
CA TRP A 89 18.37 -28.48 0.83
C TRP A 89 18.51 -27.49 -0.33
N CYS A 90 18.50 -26.18 -0.04
CA CYS A 90 18.52 -25.11 -1.04
C CYS A 90 17.39 -25.21 -2.07
N ASP A 91 16.21 -25.65 -1.64
CA ASP A 91 15.08 -25.94 -2.52
C ASP A 91 14.04 -24.81 -2.55
N GLY A 92 14.12 -23.84 -1.65
CA GLY A 92 13.21 -22.71 -1.67
C GLY A 92 13.41 -21.60 -0.66
N SER A 93 13.33 -20.36 -1.14
CA SER A 93 13.16 -19.20 -0.27
C SER A 93 12.23 -18.15 -0.89
N ASN A 94 11.23 -17.75 -0.10
CA ASN A 94 10.43 -16.54 -0.38
C ASN A 94 11.29 -15.26 -0.35
N GLU A 95 12.41 -15.27 0.38
CA GLU A 95 13.30 -14.11 0.55
C GLU A 95 14.07 -13.80 -0.75
N TRP A 96 14.52 -14.84 -1.48
CA TRP A 96 15.34 -14.70 -2.69
C TRP A 96 14.60 -15.06 -3.98
N GLY A 97 13.27 -15.23 -3.90
CA GLY A 97 12.39 -15.41 -5.06
C GLY A 97 12.62 -16.70 -5.87
N ASN A 98 13.43 -17.64 -5.36
CA ASN A 98 13.64 -18.94 -5.99
C ASN A 98 12.48 -19.91 -5.72
N ALA A 99 11.70 -19.72 -4.64
CA ALA A 99 10.47 -20.47 -4.38
C ALA A 99 9.43 -19.70 -3.54
N GLY A 100 8.21 -20.24 -3.46
CA GLY A 100 7.08 -19.65 -2.73
C GLY A 100 6.93 -20.10 -1.27
N TRP A 101 7.88 -20.87 -0.74
CA TRP A 101 7.88 -21.42 0.62
C TRP A 101 9.11 -20.96 1.42
N GLY A 102 9.07 -21.17 2.74
CA GLY A 102 10.18 -20.86 3.65
C GLY A 102 11.10 -22.07 3.86
N PRO A 103 12.11 -21.94 4.73
CA PRO A 103 13.10 -23.00 4.97
C PRO A 103 12.48 -24.26 5.60
N ASP A 104 13.03 -25.43 5.26
CA ASP A 104 12.66 -26.72 5.84
C ASP A 104 13.41 -26.98 7.15
N CYS A 105 14.66 -26.51 7.27
CA CYS A 105 15.31 -26.45 8.57
C CYS A 105 14.68 -25.33 9.42
N ALA A 106 14.29 -25.64 10.65
CA ALA A 106 13.68 -24.69 11.59
C ALA A 106 14.64 -23.55 11.95
N ASN A 107 15.95 -23.79 11.88
CA ASN A 107 17.00 -22.80 12.06
C ASN A 107 17.40 -22.06 10.76
N GLY A 108 16.83 -22.43 9.61
CA GLY A 108 17.10 -21.86 8.29
C GLY A 108 18.44 -22.24 7.67
N ALA A 109 19.13 -23.26 8.17
CA ALA A 109 20.46 -23.64 7.69
C ALA A 109 20.50 -24.13 6.24
N ASP A 110 19.39 -24.65 5.73
CA ASP A 110 19.20 -25.16 4.37
C ASP A 110 19.03 -24.09 3.30
N GLU A 111 18.73 -22.85 3.68
CA GLU A 111 18.50 -21.72 2.77
C GLU A 111 19.53 -20.60 2.97
N ASN A 112 20.74 -20.96 3.40
CA ASN A 112 21.86 -20.03 3.43
C ASN A 112 22.29 -19.68 2.01
N PHE A 113 22.11 -18.42 1.64
CA PHE A 113 22.37 -17.93 0.30
C PHE A 113 23.79 -18.22 -0.21
N ASP A 114 24.81 -17.91 0.60
CA ASP A 114 26.21 -18.07 0.20
C ASP A 114 26.56 -19.55 0.01
N ASP A 115 26.09 -20.41 0.91
CA ASP A 115 26.35 -21.85 0.85
C ASP A 115 25.62 -22.50 -0.35
N CYS A 116 24.37 -22.13 -0.58
CA CYS A 116 23.58 -22.61 -1.72
C CYS A 116 24.13 -22.16 -3.07
N CYS A 117 24.64 -20.93 -3.15
CA CYS A 117 25.35 -20.43 -4.32
C CYS A 117 26.70 -21.13 -4.55
N ALA A 118 27.48 -21.34 -3.48
CA ALA A 118 28.73 -22.09 -3.57
C ALA A 118 28.51 -23.56 -3.97
N ALA A 119 27.38 -24.14 -3.60
CA ALA A 119 26.97 -25.49 -3.99
C ALA A 119 26.42 -25.57 -5.43
N GLY A 120 26.11 -24.43 -6.06
CA GLY A 120 25.52 -24.38 -7.40
C GLY A 120 24.05 -24.82 -7.44
N SER A 121 23.36 -24.76 -6.31
CA SER A 121 21.94 -25.13 -6.18
C SER A 121 21.00 -24.05 -6.71
N TYR A 122 21.41 -22.78 -6.60
CA TYR A 122 20.67 -21.63 -7.11
C TYR A 122 21.11 -21.22 -8.51
N ALA A 123 20.24 -20.46 -9.20
CA ALA A 123 20.54 -19.93 -10.53
C ALA A 123 21.73 -18.96 -10.50
N ASP A 124 22.56 -19.00 -11.55
CA ASP A 124 23.76 -18.15 -11.64
C ASP A 124 23.43 -16.66 -11.60
N ASP A 125 22.35 -16.23 -12.26
CA ASP A 125 21.88 -14.84 -12.23
C ASP A 125 21.45 -14.37 -10.83
N LEU A 126 21.05 -15.30 -9.95
CA LEU A 126 20.73 -15.00 -8.55
C LEU A 126 22.01 -14.87 -7.73
N CYS A 127 22.96 -15.79 -7.90
CA CYS A 127 24.21 -15.81 -7.14
C CYS A 127 25.24 -14.77 -7.60
N ASN A 128 25.20 -14.42 -8.88
CA ASN A 128 26.12 -13.54 -9.56
C ASN A 128 25.31 -12.57 -10.44
N PRO A 129 24.51 -11.67 -9.84
CA PRO A 129 23.77 -10.68 -10.61
C PRO A 129 24.74 -9.84 -11.46
N PRO A 130 24.32 -9.40 -12.65
CA PRO A 130 25.16 -8.60 -13.51
C PRO A 130 25.68 -7.37 -12.75
N ALA A 131 26.99 -7.13 -12.87
CA ALA A 131 27.68 -6.08 -12.12
C ALA A 131 27.15 -4.66 -12.44
N ASN A 132 26.50 -4.52 -13.60
CA ASN A 132 25.91 -3.29 -14.09
C ASN A 132 24.54 -3.56 -14.72
N CYS A 133 23.66 -2.58 -14.68
CA CYS A 133 22.41 -2.63 -15.43
C CYS A 133 22.69 -2.64 -16.95
N GLU A 134 22.20 -3.67 -17.65
CA GLU A 134 22.37 -3.83 -19.11
C GLU A 134 21.08 -3.52 -19.91
N ASP A 135 20.00 -3.13 -19.24
CA ASP A 135 18.75 -2.76 -19.90
C ASP A 135 18.83 -1.32 -20.41
N GLU A 136 18.85 -1.14 -21.73
CA GLU A 136 18.91 0.18 -22.38
C GLU A 136 17.71 1.09 -22.04
N SER A 137 16.61 0.54 -21.50
CA SER A 137 15.44 1.30 -21.05
C SER A 137 15.51 1.76 -19.59
N ALA A 138 16.50 1.29 -18.83
CA ALA A 138 16.70 1.70 -17.44
C ALA A 138 17.36 3.08 -17.34
N CYS A 139 17.00 3.82 -16.30
CA CYS A 139 17.50 5.15 -15.98
C CYS A 139 18.97 5.16 -15.55
N ASN A 140 19.48 4.01 -15.10
CA ASN A 140 20.85 3.82 -14.69
C ASN A 140 21.60 2.82 -15.59
N TYR A 141 21.26 2.76 -16.89
CA TYR A 141 21.96 1.91 -17.86
C TYR A 141 23.49 2.06 -17.78
N GLY A 142 24.19 0.94 -17.61
CA GLY A 142 25.64 0.87 -17.47
C GLY A 142 26.19 1.25 -16.10
N ALA A 143 25.34 1.65 -15.14
CA ALA A 143 25.73 1.87 -13.74
C ALA A 143 25.72 0.55 -12.96
N GLU A 144 26.52 0.50 -11.89
CA GLU A 144 26.55 -0.64 -10.98
C GLU A 144 25.23 -0.76 -10.19
N GLY A 145 24.79 -1.99 -9.94
CA GLY A 145 23.57 -2.29 -9.19
C GLY A 145 22.34 -2.60 -10.05
N ASP A 146 21.19 -2.73 -9.38
CA ASP A 146 19.91 -3.10 -9.99
C ASP A 146 19.42 -2.04 -10.98
N CYS A 147 18.74 -2.47 -12.05
CA CYS A 147 18.14 -1.55 -13.01
C CYS A 147 16.99 -0.75 -12.38
N GLU A 148 17.09 0.58 -12.44
CA GLU A 148 16.04 1.50 -12.03
C GLU A 148 15.28 2.00 -13.26
N TYR A 149 13.94 2.01 -13.19
CA TYR A 149 13.10 2.43 -14.31
C TYR A 149 12.25 3.64 -13.94
N ALA A 150 11.95 4.47 -14.94
CA ALA A 150 11.05 5.61 -14.77
C ALA A 150 9.64 5.13 -14.40
N ALA A 151 8.93 5.92 -13.59
CA ALA A 151 7.53 5.65 -13.32
C ALA A 151 6.70 5.82 -14.61
N THR A 152 5.58 5.11 -14.71
CA THR A 152 4.69 5.20 -15.87
C THR A 152 4.29 6.65 -16.15
N GLY A 153 4.48 7.10 -17.38
CA GLY A 153 4.18 8.47 -17.79
C GLY A 153 5.25 9.51 -17.45
N THR A 154 6.40 9.09 -16.93
CA THR A 154 7.56 9.98 -16.65
C THR A 154 8.83 9.49 -17.34
N ASP A 155 9.78 10.41 -17.56
CA ASP A 155 11.15 10.07 -17.94
C ASP A 155 12.04 9.84 -16.69
N CYS A 156 13.30 9.49 -16.93
CA CYS A 156 14.29 9.21 -15.88
C CYS A 156 14.70 10.44 -15.05
N ASP A 157 14.38 11.64 -15.52
CA ASP A 157 14.59 12.89 -14.78
C ASP A 157 13.32 13.28 -13.98
N GLY A 158 12.26 12.47 -14.06
CA GLY A 158 10.97 12.69 -13.39
C GLY A 158 10.07 13.69 -14.12
N ASN A 159 10.38 14.05 -15.37
CA ASN A 159 9.51 14.90 -16.17
C ASN A 159 8.35 14.06 -16.74
N VAL A 160 7.17 14.66 -16.78
CA VAL A 160 5.98 14.03 -17.36
C VAL A 160 6.14 13.95 -18.88
N LEU A 161 5.89 12.77 -19.43
CA LEU A 161 5.99 12.49 -20.86
C LEU A 161 4.80 13.07 -21.63
N ASP A 162 4.99 13.27 -22.94
CA ASP A 162 3.89 13.65 -23.84
C ASP A 162 2.79 12.58 -23.85
N GLY A 163 1.52 13.02 -23.80
CA GLY A 163 0.36 12.14 -23.63
C GLY A 163 0.02 11.80 -22.19
N TYR A 164 0.68 12.42 -21.20
CA TYR A 164 0.38 12.32 -19.78
C TYR A 164 0.29 13.70 -19.13
N HIS A 165 -0.40 13.77 -18.00
CA HIS A 165 -0.49 14.94 -17.14
C HIS A 165 -0.52 14.53 -15.67
N VAL A 166 -0.46 15.52 -14.78
CA VAL A 166 -0.48 15.32 -13.32
C VAL A 166 -1.82 15.78 -12.79
N ASP A 167 -2.51 14.91 -12.05
CA ASP A 167 -3.78 15.25 -11.41
C ASP A 167 -3.57 16.14 -10.16
N CYS A 168 -4.66 16.50 -9.48
CA CYS A 168 -4.63 17.42 -8.34
C CYS A 168 -3.88 16.89 -7.10
N VAL A 169 -3.60 15.59 -7.03
CA VAL A 169 -2.86 14.96 -5.92
C VAL A 169 -1.44 14.57 -6.31
N GLY A 170 -0.99 14.90 -7.51
CA GLY A 170 0.37 14.65 -7.97
C GLY A 170 0.54 13.30 -8.69
N VAL A 171 -0.54 12.62 -9.04
CA VAL A 171 -0.49 11.33 -9.76
C VAL A 171 -0.40 11.60 -11.26
N VAL A 172 0.59 10.98 -11.90
CA VAL A 172 0.73 11.02 -13.36
C VAL A 172 -0.28 10.07 -13.99
N THR A 173 -1.12 10.60 -14.87
CA THR A 173 -2.16 9.85 -15.58
C THR A 173 -2.17 10.18 -17.06
N SER A 174 -2.77 9.30 -17.86
CA SER A 174 -2.85 9.44 -19.32
C SER A 174 -3.76 10.60 -19.72
N ASP A 175 -3.40 11.35 -20.76
CA ASP A 175 -4.21 12.42 -21.34
C ASP A 175 -5.58 11.96 -21.84
N SER A 176 -5.79 10.66 -22.01
CA SER A 176 -7.10 10.09 -22.27
C SER A 176 -8.14 10.44 -21.19
N TYR A 177 -7.71 10.69 -19.95
CA TYR A 177 -8.60 11.06 -18.84
C TYR A 177 -8.98 12.55 -18.84
N LEU A 178 -8.29 13.40 -19.61
CA LEU A 178 -8.68 14.82 -19.72
C LEU A 178 -10.09 15.01 -20.30
N GLY A 179 -10.64 13.99 -20.97
CA GLY A 179 -12.02 14.00 -21.44
C GLY A 179 -13.07 13.81 -20.35
N TRP A 180 -12.68 13.46 -19.13
CA TRP A 180 -13.58 13.33 -17.98
C TRP A 180 -13.81 14.68 -17.31
N ILE A 181 -12.92 15.65 -17.56
CA ILE A 181 -13.09 17.03 -17.10
C ILE A 181 -14.40 17.61 -17.65
N GLY A 182 -15.36 17.89 -16.78
CA GLY A 182 -16.64 18.47 -17.17
C GLY A 182 -17.61 17.48 -17.82
N ASP A 183 -17.49 16.18 -17.53
CA ASP A 183 -18.34 15.13 -18.11
C ASP A 183 -19.70 14.93 -17.40
N GLY A 184 -19.95 15.69 -16.34
CA GLY A 184 -21.13 15.66 -15.49
C GLY A 184 -21.00 14.77 -14.26
N TYR A 185 -19.85 14.13 -14.05
CA TYR A 185 -19.48 13.41 -12.84
C TYR A 185 -18.37 14.15 -12.13
N CYS A 186 -18.28 13.97 -10.81
CA CYS A 186 -17.21 14.54 -10.04
C CYS A 186 -16.03 13.56 -9.91
N ASP A 187 -14.90 13.90 -10.53
CA ASP A 187 -13.63 13.20 -10.47
C ASP A 187 -12.80 13.60 -9.24
N ASP A 188 -13.15 13.02 -8.09
CA ASP A 188 -12.52 13.28 -6.78
C ASP A 188 -11.41 12.30 -6.38
N GLY A 189 -10.95 11.47 -7.31
CA GLY A 189 -10.01 10.38 -7.05
C GLY A 189 -10.68 9.04 -6.72
N SER A 190 -12.01 8.98 -6.54
CA SER A 190 -12.73 7.73 -6.24
C SER A 190 -12.56 6.67 -7.34
N TRP A 191 -12.34 7.11 -8.58
CA TRP A 191 -12.16 6.23 -9.75
C TRP A 191 -10.77 6.35 -10.38
N GLY A 192 -9.80 6.87 -9.63
CA GLY A 192 -8.37 6.84 -9.98
C GLY A 192 -7.78 8.15 -10.52
N VAL A 193 -8.60 9.14 -10.88
CA VAL A 193 -8.15 10.49 -11.24
C VAL A 193 -8.81 11.54 -10.36
N ASN A 194 -8.07 12.55 -9.94
CA ASN A 194 -8.59 13.66 -9.13
C ASN A 194 -8.41 15.00 -9.86
N TYR A 195 -9.51 15.62 -10.25
CA TYR A 195 -9.58 16.95 -10.86
C TYR A 195 -10.19 18.02 -9.94
N GLN A 196 -10.26 17.74 -8.63
CA GLN A 196 -10.73 18.68 -7.59
C GLN A 196 -9.68 19.70 -7.18
N CYS A 197 -9.21 20.50 -8.13
CA CYS A 197 -8.34 21.65 -7.87
C CYS A 197 -8.51 22.72 -8.93
N CYS A 198 -7.92 23.88 -8.67
CA CYS A 198 -8.09 25.06 -9.51
C CYS A 198 -7.47 24.95 -10.90
N ASP A 199 -6.43 24.13 -11.07
CA ASP A 199 -5.83 23.88 -12.38
C ASP A 199 -6.83 23.22 -13.35
N TYR A 200 -7.74 22.41 -12.81
CA TYR A 200 -8.81 21.73 -13.54
C TYR A 200 -10.19 22.34 -13.29
N LYS A 201 -10.24 23.52 -12.66
CA LYS A 201 -11.47 24.26 -12.37
C LYS A 201 -12.50 23.42 -11.60
N MET A 202 -12.02 22.65 -10.63
CA MET A 202 -12.86 21.73 -9.86
C MET A 202 -13.68 20.83 -10.78
N ASP A 203 -12.98 20.12 -11.67
CA ASP A 203 -13.60 19.28 -12.69
C ASP A 203 -14.59 20.06 -13.58
N ASN A 204 -14.15 21.23 -14.06
CA ASN A 204 -15.00 22.18 -14.79
C ASN A 204 -16.37 22.45 -14.14
N GLY A 205 -16.42 22.44 -12.80
CA GLY A 205 -17.61 22.70 -12.00
C GLY A 205 -18.43 21.48 -11.64
N ASP A 206 -18.03 20.26 -12.02
CA ASP A 206 -18.73 19.05 -11.62
C ASP A 206 -18.44 18.66 -10.16
N CYS A 207 -17.31 19.13 -9.61
CA CYS A 207 -16.87 18.88 -8.25
C CYS A 207 -16.89 20.12 -7.33
N GLY A 208 -18.07 20.68 -7.08
CA GLY A 208 -18.21 21.77 -6.10
C GLY A 208 -19.27 22.78 -6.49
N ASP A 209 -19.09 24.01 -6.01
CA ASP A 209 -19.93 25.13 -6.39
C ASP A 209 -19.69 25.53 -7.87
N ALA A 210 -20.70 26.11 -8.51
CA ALA A 210 -20.71 26.36 -9.95
C ALA A 210 -19.48 27.16 -10.45
N VAL A 211 -19.12 26.95 -11.72
CA VAL A 211 -18.16 27.80 -12.43
C VAL A 211 -18.71 29.22 -12.50
N GLY A 212 -17.89 30.19 -12.08
CA GLY A 212 -18.17 31.61 -12.16
C GLY A 212 -18.37 32.10 -13.59
N CYS A 213 -18.88 33.33 -13.71
CA CYS A 213 -19.13 33.97 -15.00
C CYS A 213 -17.84 34.28 -15.79
N ASP A 214 -16.67 34.22 -15.13
CA ASP A 214 -15.34 34.38 -15.70
C ASP A 214 -14.69 33.04 -16.11
N GLY A 215 -15.40 31.92 -15.93
CA GLY A 215 -14.90 30.60 -16.27
C GLY A 215 -13.92 30.02 -15.24
N VAL A 216 -13.85 30.57 -14.04
CA VAL A 216 -13.08 30.05 -12.90
C VAL A 216 -14.06 29.43 -11.90
N ALA A 217 -13.73 28.29 -11.30
CA ALA A 217 -14.56 27.70 -10.25
C ALA A 217 -14.72 28.68 -9.08
N SER A 218 -15.91 28.75 -8.50
CA SER A 218 -16.19 29.64 -7.36
C SER A 218 -15.28 29.37 -6.16
N ASP A 219 -14.97 28.10 -5.88
CA ASP A 219 -13.99 27.68 -4.86
C ASP A 219 -12.54 28.14 -5.15
N CYS A 220 -12.28 28.56 -6.39
CA CYS A 220 -11.01 29.12 -6.85
C CYS A 220 -11.04 30.65 -6.97
N GLY A 221 -12.07 31.29 -6.41
CA GLY A 221 -12.26 32.74 -6.46
C GLY A 221 -12.89 33.24 -7.76
N GLY A 222 -13.62 32.38 -8.47
CA GLY A 222 -14.36 32.78 -9.67
C GLY A 222 -15.40 33.86 -9.41
N ALA A 223 -15.53 34.79 -10.34
CA ALA A 223 -16.47 35.90 -10.25
C ALA A 223 -17.93 35.43 -10.39
N VAL A 224 -18.83 36.13 -9.70
CA VAL A 224 -20.28 35.96 -9.86
C VAL A 224 -20.87 37.18 -10.56
N ASN A 225 -21.98 36.99 -11.27
CA ASN A 225 -22.74 38.12 -11.78
C ASN A 225 -23.33 38.89 -10.61
N ASP A 226 -23.24 40.22 -10.69
CA ASP A 226 -23.94 41.12 -9.78
C ASP A 226 -25.45 41.19 -10.13
N ASP A 227 -26.22 41.97 -9.40
CA ASP A 227 -27.68 42.09 -9.62
C ASP A 227 -28.02 42.74 -10.97
N CYS A 228 -27.05 43.41 -11.61
CA CYS A 228 -27.17 43.96 -12.95
C CYS A 228 -26.84 42.93 -14.04
N GLY A 229 -26.36 41.75 -13.67
CA GLY A 229 -25.91 40.72 -14.58
C GLY A 229 -24.46 40.92 -15.07
N GLU A 230 -23.71 41.84 -14.47
CA GLU A 230 -22.32 42.11 -14.81
C GLU A 230 -21.37 41.20 -14.02
N CYS A 231 -20.47 40.53 -14.72
CA CYS A 231 -19.55 39.57 -14.10
C CYS A 231 -18.50 40.27 -13.22
N GLY A 232 -18.49 39.97 -11.92
CA GLY A 232 -17.62 40.64 -10.95
C GLY A 232 -17.98 42.11 -10.75
N GLY A 233 -19.21 42.50 -11.07
CA GLY A 233 -19.71 43.86 -10.93
C GLY A 233 -19.97 44.27 -9.48
N ASP A 234 -20.22 45.57 -9.28
CA ASP A 234 -20.47 46.21 -7.98
C ASP A 234 -21.87 46.81 -7.87
N ASN A 235 -22.81 46.35 -8.71
CA ASN A 235 -24.19 46.83 -8.84
C ASN A 235 -24.36 48.26 -9.37
N SER A 236 -23.29 48.94 -9.79
CA SER A 236 -23.36 50.35 -10.20
C SER A 236 -23.97 50.59 -11.58
N THR A 237 -23.94 49.60 -12.50
CA THR A 237 -24.39 49.78 -13.88
C THR A 237 -25.91 49.85 -14.04
N CYS A 238 -26.66 49.28 -13.10
CA CYS A 238 -28.12 49.31 -13.06
C CYS A 238 -28.66 49.92 -11.75
N ALA A 239 -27.81 50.62 -11.01
CA ALA A 239 -28.22 51.33 -9.80
C ALA A 239 -29.19 52.47 -10.14
N ASP A 240 -30.25 52.59 -9.35
CA ASP A 240 -31.09 53.77 -9.33
C ASP A 240 -30.34 54.98 -8.73
N CYS A 241 -30.99 56.15 -8.66
CA CYS A 241 -30.35 57.34 -8.11
C CYS A 241 -29.99 57.22 -6.61
N ALA A 242 -30.54 56.23 -5.90
CA ALA A 242 -30.23 55.94 -4.50
C ALA A 242 -29.09 54.92 -4.35
N GLY A 243 -28.50 54.47 -5.47
CA GLY A 243 -27.42 53.49 -5.49
C GLY A 243 -27.90 52.05 -5.35
N VAL A 244 -29.20 51.79 -5.51
CA VAL A 244 -29.78 50.44 -5.37
C VAL A 244 -29.92 49.82 -6.76
N ALA A 245 -29.24 48.69 -6.98
CA ALA A 245 -29.33 47.92 -8.21
C ALA A 245 -30.79 47.53 -8.51
N ASN A 246 -31.25 47.81 -9.73
CA ASN A 246 -32.64 47.59 -10.16
C ASN A 246 -33.67 48.23 -9.22
N GLY A 247 -33.30 49.30 -8.52
CA GLY A 247 -34.19 50.05 -7.64
C GLY A 247 -35.23 50.86 -8.41
N ASP A 248 -36.23 51.37 -7.69
CA ASP A 248 -37.33 52.14 -8.25
C ASP A 248 -37.21 53.65 -7.96
N SER A 249 -36.12 54.11 -7.34
CA SER A 249 -35.92 55.54 -7.09
C SER A 249 -35.67 56.29 -8.40
N PHE A 250 -36.12 57.54 -8.47
CA PHE A 250 -36.00 58.38 -9.65
C PHE A 250 -35.59 59.82 -9.26
N LEU A 251 -35.06 60.57 -10.22
CA LEU A 251 -34.74 61.98 -10.04
C LEU A 251 -35.97 62.83 -10.32
N ASP A 252 -36.31 63.72 -9.40
CA ASP A 252 -37.30 64.76 -9.63
C ASP A 252 -36.71 65.91 -10.48
N CYS A 253 -37.50 66.95 -10.77
CA CYS A 253 -37.06 68.08 -11.59
C CYS A 253 -35.94 68.93 -10.97
N ALA A 254 -35.68 68.78 -9.68
CA ALA A 254 -34.60 69.44 -8.96
C ALA A 254 -33.34 68.55 -8.80
N ASP A 255 -33.24 67.48 -9.59
CA ASP A 255 -32.21 66.44 -9.50
C ASP A 255 -32.14 65.77 -8.11
N SER A 256 -33.23 65.80 -7.33
CA SER A 256 -33.33 65.13 -6.04
C SER A 256 -33.78 63.69 -6.24
N CYS A 257 -33.04 62.75 -5.66
CA CYS A 257 -33.42 61.33 -5.72
C CYS A 257 -34.55 61.03 -4.74
N THR A 258 -35.67 60.54 -5.27
CA THR A 258 -36.89 60.25 -4.50
C THR A 258 -37.41 58.83 -4.81
N ALA A 259 -38.18 58.25 -3.89
CA ALA A 259 -38.73 56.91 -4.07
C ALA A 259 -39.93 56.92 -5.04
N ALA A 260 -40.12 55.85 -5.84
CA ALA A 260 -41.26 55.71 -6.75
C ALA A 260 -42.64 55.90 -6.09
N SER A 261 -42.75 55.71 -4.77
CA SER A 261 -44.01 55.99 -4.05
C SER A 261 -44.50 57.43 -4.21
N TYR A 262 -43.59 58.40 -4.41
CA TYR A 262 -43.94 59.81 -4.64
C TYR A 262 -44.53 60.06 -6.02
N LEU A 263 -44.39 59.15 -6.98
CA LEU A 263 -45.09 59.24 -8.27
C LEU A 263 -46.62 59.22 -8.11
N SER A 264 -47.14 58.79 -6.95
CA SER A 264 -48.57 58.88 -6.65
C SER A 264 -49.07 60.29 -6.37
N TRP A 265 -48.17 61.26 -6.17
CA TRP A 265 -48.53 62.66 -5.94
C TRP A 265 -48.74 63.41 -7.26
N ILE A 266 -48.21 62.87 -8.37
CA ILE A 266 -48.48 63.37 -9.71
C ILE A 266 -49.99 63.34 -9.98
N GLY A 267 -50.59 64.52 -10.16
CA GLY A 267 -52.02 64.65 -10.45
C GLY A 267 -52.94 64.39 -9.24
N ASP A 268 -52.44 64.56 -8.01
CA ASP A 268 -53.20 64.32 -6.78
C ASP A 268 -54.10 65.50 -6.34
N GLY A 269 -54.04 66.61 -7.07
CA GLY A 269 -54.78 67.85 -6.85
C GLY A 269 -54.01 68.91 -6.05
N TYR A 270 -52.75 68.66 -5.69
CA TYR A 270 -51.84 69.65 -5.13
C TYR A 270 -50.75 70.02 -6.15
N CYS A 271 -50.09 71.14 -5.93
CA CYS A 271 -48.99 71.57 -6.81
C CYS A 271 -47.65 71.24 -6.14
N ASP A 272 -46.95 70.24 -6.66
CA ASP A 272 -45.67 69.73 -6.15
C ASP A 272 -44.46 70.40 -6.80
N ASP A 273 -44.24 71.68 -6.49
CA ASP A 273 -43.18 72.54 -7.03
C ASP A 273 -41.85 72.49 -6.26
N GLY A 274 -41.61 71.45 -5.46
CA GLY A 274 -40.45 71.35 -4.56
C GLY A 274 -40.68 71.92 -3.16
N SER A 275 -41.76 72.66 -2.91
CA SER A 275 -42.05 73.27 -1.58
C SER A 275 -42.18 72.26 -0.44
N TRP A 276 -42.54 71.00 -0.75
CA TRP A 276 -42.69 69.91 0.20
C TRP A 276 -41.68 68.79 0.02
N GLY A 277 -40.61 69.05 -0.75
CA GLY A 277 -39.45 68.17 -0.90
C GLY A 277 -39.43 67.30 -2.16
N VAL A 278 -40.44 67.39 -3.04
CA VAL A 278 -40.45 66.77 -4.36
C VAL A 278 -40.88 67.82 -5.39
N ASP A 279 -40.18 67.90 -6.52
CA ASP A 279 -40.45 68.83 -7.61
C ASP A 279 -40.83 68.10 -8.92
N PHE A 280 -42.10 68.19 -9.32
CA PHE A 280 -42.62 67.64 -10.57
C PHE A 280 -42.91 68.70 -11.64
N VAL A 281 -42.42 69.93 -11.46
CA VAL A 281 -42.94 71.11 -12.19
C VAL A 281 -41.84 71.89 -12.89
N SER A 282 -40.62 71.91 -12.35
CA SER A 282 -39.51 72.67 -12.94
C SER A 282 -38.91 72.02 -14.21
N CYS A 283 -39.46 70.88 -14.64
CA CYS A 283 -39.05 70.15 -15.83
C CYS A 283 -40.26 69.53 -16.58
N GLY A 284 -40.07 69.23 -17.86
CA GLY A 284 -41.14 68.71 -18.72
C GLY A 284 -41.50 67.24 -18.50
N ASP A 285 -40.74 66.51 -17.69
CA ASP A 285 -40.81 65.05 -17.60
C ASP A 285 -42.06 64.54 -16.87
N PHE A 286 -42.68 65.36 -16.03
CA PHE A 286 -43.88 65.01 -15.24
C PHE A 286 -45.13 65.82 -15.61
N ASN A 287 -45.14 66.43 -16.79
CA ASN A 287 -46.30 67.15 -17.34
C ASN A 287 -46.85 68.27 -16.42
N CYS A 288 -45.96 69.02 -15.76
CA CYS A 288 -46.32 70.06 -14.79
C CYS A 288 -47.26 69.52 -13.69
N ASP A 289 -46.86 68.40 -13.07
CA ASP A 289 -47.65 67.70 -12.06
C ASP A 289 -49.04 67.26 -12.59
N ASP A 290 -49.05 66.62 -13.77
CA ASP A 290 -50.23 66.29 -14.58
C ASP A 290 -51.28 67.42 -14.71
N GLY A 291 -50.81 68.67 -14.65
CA GLY A 291 -51.63 69.87 -14.80
C GLY A 291 -52.08 70.54 -13.51
N ASP A 292 -51.74 70.00 -12.34
CA ASP A 292 -52.14 70.58 -11.04
C ASP A 292 -51.43 71.92 -10.76
N CYS A 293 -50.24 72.14 -11.33
CA CYS A 293 -49.52 73.41 -11.30
C CYS A 293 -49.76 74.31 -12.53
N GLY A 294 -50.71 73.93 -13.40
CA GLY A 294 -50.97 74.63 -14.66
C GLY A 294 -50.34 73.93 -15.87
N THR A 295 -50.18 74.67 -16.98
CA THR A 295 -49.73 74.11 -18.27
C THR A 295 -48.36 74.61 -18.71
N GLU A 296 -47.70 75.43 -17.90
CA GLU A 296 -46.38 76.00 -18.16
C GLU A 296 -45.46 75.62 -17.00
N LEU A 297 -44.19 75.35 -17.32
CA LEU A 297 -43.17 75.06 -16.31
C LEU A 297 -43.00 76.28 -15.40
N ILE A 298 -42.89 76.02 -14.10
CA ILE A 298 -42.56 77.06 -13.13
C ILE A 298 -41.03 77.12 -13.07
N ASP A 299 -40.46 78.30 -13.29
CA ASP A 299 -39.03 78.50 -13.03
C ASP A 299 -38.82 78.43 -11.52
N GLY A 300 -38.20 77.34 -11.05
CA GLY A 300 -37.70 77.18 -9.68
C GLY A 300 -36.61 78.19 -9.32
#